data_AF-A0A9D6P343-F1
#
_entry.id   AF-A0A9D6P343-F1
#
_cell.length_a   1.000
_cell.length_b   1.000
_cell.length_c   1.000
_cell.angle_alpha   90.00
_cell.angle_beta   90.00
_cell.angle_gamma   90.00
#
_symmetry.space_group_name_H-M   'P 1'
#
loop_
_entity.id
_entity.type
_entity.pdbx_description
1 polymer ?
#
loop_
_entity_poly.entity_id
_entity_poly.type
_entity_poly.pdbx_seq_one_letter_code
_entity_poly.pdbx_strand_id
1 'polypeptide(L)'
;MFRGVTVADSTVGVRVVSVEETSQAFQADLRPEDVIVSVDGQQVDSIDEFATVSTALKGRAVLASVLVFRRGTPREIRVHLYSYPILRRWSLEFIPEHDVRFAEPRTGLEYWRRMGRGFEEAGKPAEALNAYLNGLHNVPDDSATALRVAELSASQGQEHLRTRRLAEGLAALRQAVVVFEKLFDYPMTDDELQRVKRQLEGTLDAIRAAKTMGP
;
A
#
# COMPACT_ATOMS: atom_id res chain seq x y z
N MET A 1 3.36 -9.21 8.58
CA MET A 1 2.34 -9.51 7.54
C MET A 1 0.98 -9.34 8.17
N PHE A 2 0.69 -10.10 9.22
CA PHE A 2 -0.44 -9.87 10.12
C PHE A 2 -0.06 -8.87 11.22
N ARG A 3 0.18 -7.61 10.84
CA ARG A 3 0.43 -6.55 11.83
C ARG A 3 -0.86 -6.24 12.59
N GLY A 4 -0.72 -5.82 13.84
CA GLY A 4 -1.85 -5.65 14.75
C GLY A 4 -2.53 -6.97 15.14
N VAL A 5 -1.94 -8.12 14.83
CA VAL A 5 -2.44 -9.44 15.27
C VAL A 5 -1.48 -10.01 16.28
N THR A 6 -2.01 -10.37 17.46
CA THR A 6 -1.28 -11.14 18.46
C THR A 6 -1.75 -12.58 18.40
N VAL A 7 -0.82 -13.53 18.40
CA VAL A 7 -1.11 -14.95 18.28
C VAL A 7 -0.45 -15.76 19.40
N ALA A 8 -0.97 -16.96 19.66
CA ALA A 8 -0.44 -17.94 20.58
C ALA A 8 -0.56 -19.35 19.99
N ASP A 9 0.30 -20.28 20.40
CA ASP A 9 0.18 -21.68 20.02
C ASP A 9 -1.13 -22.28 20.57
N SER A 10 -1.65 -23.26 19.84
CA SER A 10 -2.78 -24.09 20.26
C SER A 10 -2.56 -25.53 19.82
N THR A 11 -3.42 -26.44 20.26
CA THR A 11 -3.28 -27.87 19.97
C THR A 11 -3.50 -28.25 18.50
N VAL A 12 -4.11 -27.37 17.70
CA VAL A 12 -4.53 -27.66 16.31
C VAL A 12 -4.11 -26.58 15.32
N GLY A 13 -3.21 -25.68 15.72
CA GLY A 13 -2.79 -24.53 14.91
C GLY A 13 -2.44 -23.31 15.78
N VAL A 14 -2.57 -22.12 15.22
CA VAL A 14 -2.17 -20.86 15.85
C VAL A 14 -3.41 -20.02 16.20
N ARG A 15 -3.67 -19.82 17.49
CA ARG A 15 -4.82 -19.05 17.97
C ARG A 15 -4.55 -17.55 17.90
N VAL A 16 -5.52 -16.81 17.37
CA VAL A 16 -5.56 -15.35 17.41
C VAL A 16 -6.00 -14.90 18.80
N VAL A 17 -5.11 -14.18 19.49
CA VAL A 17 -5.37 -13.62 20.84
C VAL A 17 -6.05 -12.27 20.73
N SER A 18 -5.55 -11.39 19.86
CA SER A 18 -6.13 -10.06 19.64
C SER A 18 -5.87 -9.58 18.22
N VAL A 19 -6.76 -8.69 17.75
CA VAL A 19 -6.65 -8.02 16.46
C VAL A 19 -6.94 -6.54 16.66
N GLU A 20 -6.01 -5.67 16.31
CA GLU A 20 -6.19 -4.22 16.34
C GLU A 20 -7.26 -3.78 15.34
N GLU A 21 -8.22 -2.98 15.77
CA GLU A 21 -9.38 -2.57 14.95
C GLU A 21 -9.01 -1.79 13.68
N THR A 22 -7.86 -1.10 13.71
CA THR A 22 -7.34 -0.33 12.57
C THR A 22 -6.55 -1.17 11.56
N SER A 23 -6.26 -2.45 11.88
CA SER A 23 -5.41 -3.32 11.06
C SER A 23 -6.13 -3.90 9.85
N GLN A 24 -5.35 -4.30 8.85
CA GLN A 24 -5.85 -5.00 7.66
C GLN A 24 -6.49 -6.35 7.99
N ALA A 25 -5.99 -7.03 9.02
CA ALA A 25 -6.55 -8.29 9.49
C ALA A 25 -7.96 -8.11 10.07
N PHE A 26 -8.20 -7.03 10.82
CA PHE A 26 -9.53 -6.70 11.33
C PHE A 26 -10.50 -6.40 10.19
N GLN A 27 -10.07 -5.62 9.19
CA GLN A 27 -10.88 -5.30 8.00
C GLN A 27 -11.23 -6.57 7.20
N ALA A 28 -10.35 -7.56 7.18
CA ALA A 28 -10.56 -8.84 6.52
C ALA A 28 -11.50 -9.82 7.26
N ASP A 29 -12.00 -9.43 8.44
CA ASP A 29 -12.78 -10.29 9.34
C ASP A 29 -11.97 -11.35 10.12
N LEU A 30 -10.65 -11.16 10.32
CA LEU A 30 -9.92 -11.93 11.34
C LEU A 30 -10.34 -11.46 12.73
N ARG A 31 -10.60 -12.40 13.64
CA ARG A 31 -11.12 -12.12 14.99
C ARG A 31 -10.35 -12.87 16.07
N PRO A 32 -10.37 -12.38 17.32
CA PRO A 32 -9.95 -13.16 18.47
C PRO A 32 -10.65 -14.52 18.53
N GLU A 33 -9.93 -15.52 19.05
CA GLU A 33 -10.35 -16.94 19.13
C GLU A 33 -10.47 -17.68 17.80
N ASP A 34 -10.14 -17.04 16.66
CA ASP A 34 -9.86 -17.79 15.44
C ASP A 34 -8.61 -18.65 15.62
N VAL A 35 -8.65 -19.89 15.14
CA VAL A 35 -7.46 -20.76 15.08
C VAL A 35 -7.01 -20.87 13.63
N ILE A 36 -5.89 -20.23 13.31
CA ILE A 36 -5.24 -20.26 12.00
C ILE A 36 -4.60 -21.63 11.83
N VAL A 37 -4.94 -22.29 10.72
CA VAL A 37 -4.40 -23.62 10.38
C VAL A 37 -3.68 -23.63 9.04
N SER A 38 -3.92 -22.62 8.20
CA SER A 38 -3.18 -22.44 6.97
C SER A 38 -3.10 -20.97 6.55
N VAL A 39 -1.97 -20.60 5.96
CA VAL A 39 -1.75 -19.31 5.30
C VAL A 39 -1.26 -19.59 3.88
N ASP A 40 -2.00 -19.08 2.89
CA ASP A 40 -1.74 -19.19 1.46
C ASP A 40 -1.48 -20.65 0.99
N GLY A 41 -2.27 -21.57 1.53
CA GLY A 41 -2.18 -23.01 1.25
C GLY A 41 -1.05 -23.74 1.98
N GLN A 42 -0.21 -23.03 2.76
CA GLN A 42 0.80 -23.64 3.62
C GLN A 42 0.18 -23.91 4.99
N GLN A 43 0.31 -25.14 5.49
CA GLN A 43 -0.16 -25.50 6.83
C GLN A 43 0.69 -24.80 7.90
N VAL A 44 0.06 -24.43 9.00
CA VAL A 44 0.71 -23.73 10.10
C VAL A 44 0.24 -24.32 11.43
N ASP A 45 1.14 -25.02 12.12
CA ASP A 45 0.84 -25.71 13.36
C ASP A 45 1.48 -25.03 14.60
N SER A 46 2.37 -24.03 14.40
CA SER A 46 3.01 -23.27 15.47
C SER A 46 3.22 -21.78 15.14
N ILE A 47 3.44 -20.95 16.16
CA ILE A 47 3.78 -19.52 16.00
C ILE A 47 5.03 -19.35 15.12
N ASP A 48 6.04 -20.21 15.26
CA ASP A 48 7.29 -20.11 14.49
C ASP A 48 7.06 -20.37 13.00
N GLU A 49 6.23 -21.36 12.67
CA GLU A 49 5.79 -21.61 11.30
C GLU A 49 4.95 -20.44 10.78
N PHE A 50 4.02 -19.94 11.58
CA PHE A 50 3.20 -18.78 11.23
C PHE A 50 4.07 -17.57 10.89
N ALA A 51 5.08 -17.30 11.73
CA ALA A 51 6.02 -16.20 11.54
C ALA A 51 6.87 -16.38 10.28
N THR A 52 7.28 -17.62 9.99
CA THR A 52 8.05 -17.98 8.80
C THR A 52 7.24 -17.76 7.52
N VAL A 53 6.04 -18.35 7.44
CA VAL A 53 5.13 -18.19 6.29
C VAL A 53 4.76 -16.71 6.11
N SER A 54 4.44 -16.03 7.21
CA SER A 54 4.13 -14.60 7.20
C SER A 54 5.28 -13.74 6.65
N THR A 55 6.52 -14.10 6.97
CA THR A 55 7.69 -13.36 6.50
C THR A 55 7.99 -13.64 5.04
N ALA A 56 7.81 -14.90 4.60
CA ALA A 56 8.05 -15.32 3.22
C ALA A 56 7.13 -14.62 2.20
N LEU A 57 5.94 -14.18 2.64
CA LEU A 57 4.96 -13.51 1.78
C LEU A 57 5.17 -11.99 1.68
N LYS A 58 5.99 -11.38 2.54
CA LYS A 58 6.29 -9.94 2.49
C LYS A 58 6.90 -9.58 1.12
N GLY A 59 6.31 -8.59 0.44
CA GLY A 59 6.78 -8.10 -0.86
C GLY A 59 6.57 -9.08 -2.03
N ARG A 60 5.89 -10.22 -1.81
CA ARG A 60 5.60 -11.21 -2.86
C ARG A 60 4.12 -11.37 -3.16
N ALA A 61 3.27 -11.09 -2.17
CA ALA A 61 1.83 -11.23 -2.30
C ALA A 61 1.11 -9.91 -1.99
N VAL A 62 -0.03 -9.70 -2.65
CA VAL A 62 -0.98 -8.59 -2.40
C VAL A 62 -2.07 -8.98 -1.42
N LEU A 63 -2.36 -10.27 -1.40
CA LEU A 63 -3.42 -10.90 -0.65
C LEU A 63 -2.86 -12.22 -0.12
N ALA A 64 -3.21 -12.56 1.11
CA ALA A 64 -3.02 -13.92 1.63
C ALA A 64 -4.38 -14.52 1.97
N SER A 65 -4.61 -15.75 1.52
CA SER A 65 -5.71 -16.56 2.04
C SER A 65 -5.32 -17.14 3.40
N VAL A 66 -6.20 -17.04 4.38
CA VAL A 66 -5.98 -17.57 5.73
C VAL A 66 -7.15 -18.48 6.06
N LEU A 67 -6.88 -19.77 6.20
CA LEU A 67 -7.87 -20.72 6.67
C LEU A 67 -7.86 -20.72 8.20
N VAL A 68 -9.01 -20.40 8.78
CA VAL A 68 -9.20 -20.42 10.24
C VAL A 68 -10.35 -21.32 10.63
N PHE A 69 -10.31 -21.87 11.83
CA PHE A 69 -11.48 -22.41 12.51
C PHE A 69 -12.02 -21.37 13.49
N ARG A 70 -13.27 -20.95 13.28
CA ARG A 70 -14.02 -20.12 14.20
C ARG A 70 -15.13 -20.94 14.83
N ARG A 71 -15.02 -21.21 16.13
CA ARG A 71 -15.98 -22.07 16.88
C ARG A 71 -16.22 -23.41 16.17
N GLY A 72 -15.13 -24.04 15.70
CA GLY A 72 -15.17 -25.33 15.01
C GLY A 72 -15.65 -25.31 13.55
N THR A 73 -16.03 -24.14 13.01
CA THR A 73 -16.40 -24.02 11.58
C THR A 73 -15.23 -23.42 10.78
N PRO A 74 -14.81 -24.05 9.66
CA PRO A 74 -13.76 -23.50 8.82
C PRO A 74 -14.23 -22.22 8.10
N ARG A 75 -13.36 -21.22 8.01
CA ARG A 75 -13.57 -19.96 7.31
C ARG A 75 -12.31 -19.57 6.56
N GLU A 76 -12.48 -19.16 5.30
CA GLU A 76 -11.39 -18.59 4.51
C GLU A 76 -11.45 -17.06 4.61
N ILE A 77 -10.38 -16.47 5.12
CA ILE A 77 -10.23 -15.04 5.35
C ILE A 77 -9.19 -14.50 4.37
N ARG A 78 -9.50 -13.44 3.64
CA ARG A 78 -8.55 -12.84 2.68
C ARG A 78 -7.95 -11.57 3.26
N VAL A 79 -6.70 -11.63 3.69
CA VAL A 79 -6.00 -10.49 4.31
C VAL A 79 -5.18 -9.74 3.26
N HIS A 80 -5.45 -8.44 3.12
CA HIS A 80 -4.69 -7.56 2.23
C HIS A 80 -3.35 -7.17 2.86
N LEU A 81 -2.29 -7.27 2.06
CA LEU A 81 -0.90 -7.05 2.48
C LEU A 81 -0.41 -5.64 2.20
N TYR A 82 -1.10 -4.99 1.28
CA TYR A 82 -1.02 -3.57 1.01
C TYR A 82 -2.14 -2.84 1.75
N SER A 83 -1.98 -1.54 1.93
CA SER A 83 -3.02 -0.62 2.39
C SER A 83 -4.28 -0.75 1.52
N TYR A 84 -5.29 -1.43 2.05
CA TYR A 84 -6.57 -1.62 1.36
C TYR A 84 -7.25 -0.28 1.02
N PRO A 85 -7.22 0.75 1.90
CA PRO A 85 -7.77 2.05 1.53
C PRO A 85 -7.07 2.68 0.32
N ILE A 86 -5.74 2.57 0.23
CA ILE A 86 -4.98 3.08 -0.92
C ILE A 86 -5.25 2.23 -2.17
N LEU A 87 -5.24 0.91 -2.03
CA LEU A 87 -5.52 0.01 -3.14
C LEU A 87 -6.91 0.26 -3.72
N ARG A 88 -7.93 0.37 -2.87
CA ARG A 88 -9.30 0.64 -3.30
C ARG A 88 -9.45 2.03 -3.92
N ARG A 89 -8.83 3.04 -3.31
CA ARG A 89 -9.04 4.44 -3.74
C ARG A 89 -8.19 4.83 -4.93
N TRP A 90 -6.91 4.47 -4.89
CA TRP A 90 -5.88 4.89 -5.83
C TRP A 90 -5.37 3.77 -6.74
N SER A 91 -5.81 2.51 -6.54
CA SER A 91 -5.30 1.35 -7.28
C SER A 91 -3.77 1.22 -7.18
N LEU A 92 -3.21 1.68 -6.06
CA LEU A 92 -1.80 1.56 -5.74
C LEU A 92 -1.57 0.44 -4.73
N GLU A 93 -0.56 -0.37 -5.01
CA GLU A 93 -0.02 -1.35 -4.08
C GLU A 93 1.00 -0.64 -3.17
N PHE A 94 0.57 -0.25 -1.97
CA PHE A 94 1.45 0.36 -0.95
C PHE A 94 1.47 -0.44 0.35
N ILE A 95 2.64 -0.93 0.76
CA ILE A 95 2.83 -1.58 2.06
C ILE A 95 3.30 -0.49 3.01
N PRO A 96 2.47 -0.02 3.96
CA PRO A 96 2.94 0.95 4.93
C PRO A 96 4.06 0.32 5.77
N GLU A 97 5.11 1.08 6.08
CA GLU A 97 6.19 0.60 6.96
C GLU A 97 5.66 0.30 8.37
N HIS A 98 4.58 0.97 8.77
CA HIS A 98 3.88 0.79 10.04
C HIS A 98 2.38 0.65 9.74
N ASP A 99 1.79 -0.53 9.96
CA ASP A 99 0.33 -0.78 9.78
C ASP A 99 -0.48 -0.30 10.99
N VAL A 100 -0.09 0.84 11.55
CA VAL A 100 -0.75 1.49 12.67
C VAL A 100 -1.24 2.84 12.16
N ARG A 101 -2.56 2.98 12.03
CA ARG A 101 -3.17 4.28 11.75
C ARG A 101 -3.16 5.10 13.02
N PHE A 102 -2.99 6.41 12.86
CA PHE A 102 -3.18 7.32 13.98
C PHE A 102 -4.63 7.23 14.46
N ALA A 103 -4.84 7.31 15.77
CA ALA A 103 -6.19 7.35 16.36
C ALA A 103 -7.01 8.51 15.77
N GLU A 104 -6.36 9.64 15.50
CA GLU A 104 -6.91 10.75 14.73
C GLU A 104 -6.26 10.78 13.32
N PRO A 105 -7.00 10.41 12.26
CA PRO A 105 -6.43 10.27 10.91
C PRO A 105 -5.81 11.55 10.35
N ARG A 106 -6.39 12.72 10.64
CA ARG A 106 -5.88 14.01 10.15
C ARG A 106 -4.53 14.37 10.78
N THR A 107 -4.36 14.10 12.06
CA THR A 107 -3.06 14.27 12.74
C THR A 107 -1.98 13.39 12.10
N GLY A 108 -2.34 12.15 11.76
CA GLY A 108 -1.47 11.25 10.98
C GLY A 108 -1.11 11.81 9.61
N LEU A 109 -2.11 12.28 8.85
CA LEU A 109 -1.89 12.92 7.54
C LEU A 109 -0.91 14.10 7.64
N GLU A 110 -1.13 15.02 8.58
CA GLU A 110 -0.29 16.21 8.75
C GLU A 110 1.15 15.85 9.13
N TYR A 111 1.32 14.89 10.04
CA TYR A 111 2.63 14.35 10.41
C TYR A 111 3.39 13.84 9.19
N TRP A 112 2.74 12.97 8.41
CA TRP A 112 3.36 12.35 7.23
C TRP A 112 3.63 13.34 6.11
N ARG A 113 2.73 14.31 5.87
CA ARG A 113 2.96 15.39 4.90
C ARG A 113 4.14 16.28 5.30
N ARG A 114 4.31 16.56 6.59
CA ARG A 114 5.47 17.32 7.08
C ARG A 114 6.78 16.57 6.83
N MET A 115 6.81 15.26 7.13
CA MET A 115 7.95 14.40 6.82
C MET A 115 8.24 14.34 5.32
N GLY A 116 7.20 14.19 4.50
CA GLY A 116 7.29 14.18 3.05
C GLY A 116 8.00 15.43 2.52
N ARG A 117 7.53 16.62 2.89
CA ARG A 117 8.18 17.89 2.51
C ARG A 117 9.64 17.96 2.96
N GLY A 118 9.94 17.56 4.19
CA GLY A 118 11.31 17.53 4.70
C GLY A 118 12.24 16.61 3.90
N PHE A 119 11.73 15.46 3.43
CA PHE A 119 12.48 14.57 2.56
C PHE A 119 12.69 15.17 1.16
N GLU A 120 11.70 15.87 0.61
CA GLU A 120 11.87 16.59 -0.67
C GLU A 120 12.94 17.67 -0.59
N GLU A 121 12.91 18.49 0.48
CA GLU A 121 13.93 19.51 0.75
C GLU A 121 15.33 18.90 0.89
N ALA A 122 15.41 17.68 1.44
CA ALA A 122 16.66 16.93 1.57
C ALA A 122 17.08 16.18 0.30
N GLY A 123 16.35 16.31 -0.82
CA GLY A 123 16.66 15.60 -2.07
C GLY A 123 16.43 14.08 -2.00
N LYS A 124 15.47 13.64 -1.17
CA LYS A 124 15.14 12.24 -0.89
C LYS A 124 13.74 11.88 -1.41
N PRO A 125 13.56 11.77 -2.74
CA PRO A 125 12.22 11.64 -3.34
C PRO A 125 11.54 10.30 -3.02
N ALA A 126 12.30 9.23 -2.78
CA ALA A 126 11.73 7.92 -2.44
C ALA A 126 11.14 7.93 -1.02
N GLU A 127 11.87 8.50 -0.06
CA GLU A 127 11.41 8.68 1.31
C GLU A 127 10.24 9.67 1.38
N ALA A 128 10.27 10.72 0.55
CA ALA A 128 9.14 11.63 0.40
C ALA A 128 7.88 10.92 -0.11
N LEU A 129 8.00 10.13 -1.19
CA LEU A 129 6.89 9.35 -1.75
C LEU A 129 6.32 8.38 -0.71
N ASN A 130 7.18 7.67 0.02
CA ASN A 130 6.78 6.77 1.10
C ASN A 130 6.01 7.52 2.21
N ALA A 131 6.51 8.68 2.65
CA ALA A 131 5.83 9.50 3.63
C ALA A 131 4.43 9.93 3.15
N TYR A 132 4.29 10.41 1.92
CA TYR A 132 2.98 10.80 1.37
C TYR A 132 2.01 9.62 1.23
N LEU A 133 2.50 8.44 0.85
CA LEU A 133 1.69 7.21 0.84
C LEU A 133 1.23 6.82 2.25
N ASN A 134 2.07 6.98 3.29
CA ASN A 134 1.60 6.81 4.66
C ASN A 134 0.55 7.87 5.07
N GLY A 135 0.65 9.09 4.54
CA GLY A 135 -0.39 10.11 4.66
C GLY A 135 -1.73 9.64 4.09
N LEU A 136 -1.73 9.14 2.85
CA LEU A 136 -2.92 8.56 2.22
C LEU A 136 -3.42 7.29 2.91
N HIS A 137 -2.55 6.53 3.58
CA HIS A 137 -2.99 5.38 4.35
C HIS A 137 -3.89 5.79 5.53
N ASN A 138 -3.62 6.98 6.11
CA ASN A 138 -4.44 7.56 7.16
C ASN A 138 -5.69 8.25 6.60
N VAL A 139 -5.54 9.08 5.56
CA VAL A 139 -6.65 9.82 4.92
C VAL A 139 -6.63 9.55 3.40
N PRO A 140 -7.30 8.48 2.94
CA PRO A 140 -7.23 8.05 1.55
C PRO A 140 -7.83 9.03 0.56
N ASP A 141 -8.75 9.90 0.99
CA ASP A 141 -9.44 10.87 0.14
C ASP A 141 -8.69 12.21 -0.02
N ASP A 142 -7.49 12.37 0.57
CA ASP A 142 -6.73 13.63 0.47
C ASP A 142 -6.11 13.80 -0.93
N SER A 143 -6.85 14.46 -1.83
CA SER A 143 -6.46 14.68 -3.24
C SER A 143 -5.14 15.45 -3.39
N ALA A 144 -4.85 16.40 -2.49
CA ALA A 144 -3.60 17.15 -2.51
C ALA A 144 -2.37 16.24 -2.27
N THR A 145 -2.45 15.32 -1.31
CA THR A 145 -1.38 14.33 -1.07
C THR A 145 -1.28 13.33 -2.21
N ALA A 146 -2.42 12.90 -2.77
CA ALA A 146 -2.43 12.00 -3.93
C ALA A 146 -1.81 12.65 -5.18
N LEU A 147 -2.06 13.94 -5.40
CA LEU A 147 -1.38 14.71 -6.44
C LEU A 147 0.14 14.68 -6.24
N ARG A 148 0.64 14.91 -5.02
CA ARG A 148 2.08 14.85 -4.76
C ARG A 148 2.66 13.44 -4.97
N VAL A 149 1.93 12.39 -4.59
CA VAL A 149 2.29 10.99 -4.89
C VAL A 149 2.44 10.79 -6.40
N ALA A 150 1.45 11.20 -7.20
CA ALA A 150 1.48 11.05 -8.66
C ALA A 150 2.69 11.77 -9.28
N GLU A 151 2.98 12.99 -8.83
CA GLU A 151 4.10 13.79 -9.32
C GLU A 151 5.46 13.19 -8.99
N LEU A 152 5.64 12.71 -7.76
CA LEU A 152 6.87 12.05 -7.36
C LEU A 152 7.07 10.72 -8.11
N SER A 153 6.01 9.93 -8.29
CA SER A 153 6.06 8.71 -9.11
C SER A 153 6.41 9.01 -10.57
N ALA A 154 5.84 10.07 -11.16
CA ALA A 154 6.16 10.49 -12.52
C ALA A 154 7.62 10.93 -12.65
N SER A 155 8.11 11.74 -11.71
CA SER A 155 9.50 12.21 -11.67
C SER A 155 10.49 11.05 -11.51
N GLN A 156 10.23 10.11 -10.58
CA GLN A 156 11.03 8.90 -10.44
C GLN A 156 11.02 8.07 -11.73
N GLY A 157 9.84 7.89 -12.35
CA GLY A 157 9.72 7.15 -13.61
C GLY A 157 10.58 7.73 -14.72
N GLN A 158 10.57 9.06 -14.89
CA GLN A 158 11.43 9.74 -15.86
C GLN A 158 12.92 9.56 -15.53
N GLU A 159 13.30 9.62 -14.26
CA GLU A 159 14.68 9.42 -13.81
C GLU A 159 15.16 7.96 -14.05
N HIS A 160 14.28 6.98 -13.81
CA HIS A 160 14.54 5.59 -14.17
C HIS A 160 14.77 5.43 -15.68
N LEU A 161 13.93 6.04 -16.53
CA LEU A 161 14.14 6.02 -17.98
C LEU A 161 15.48 6.66 -18.38
N ARG A 162 15.81 7.82 -17.80
CA ARG A 162 17.09 8.52 -18.03
C ARG A 162 18.29 7.66 -17.65
N THR A 163 18.15 6.86 -16.59
CA THR A 163 19.16 5.92 -16.10
C THR A 163 19.08 4.52 -16.76
N ARG A 164 18.38 4.40 -17.90
CA ARG A 164 18.22 3.16 -18.69
C ARG A 164 17.55 2.00 -17.93
N ARG A 165 16.81 2.29 -16.86
CA ARG A 165 15.98 1.35 -16.11
C ARG A 165 14.57 1.36 -16.67
N LEU A 166 14.42 0.76 -17.85
CA LEU A 166 13.17 0.85 -18.65
C LEU A 166 11.97 0.25 -17.91
N ALA A 167 12.12 -0.93 -17.30
CA ALA A 167 11.03 -1.62 -16.63
C ALA A 167 10.53 -0.82 -15.42
N GLU A 168 11.45 -0.36 -14.57
CA GLU A 168 11.15 0.43 -13.38
C GLU A 168 10.57 1.80 -13.77
N GLY A 169 11.10 2.42 -14.83
CA GLY A 169 10.60 3.69 -15.35
C GLY A 169 9.16 3.59 -15.86
N LEU A 170 8.88 2.58 -16.69
CA LEU A 170 7.52 2.34 -17.18
C LEU A 170 6.55 1.97 -16.04
N ALA A 171 7.01 1.21 -15.03
CA ALA A 171 6.18 0.87 -13.87
C ALA A 171 5.78 2.12 -13.08
N ALA A 172 6.73 2.97 -12.73
CA ALA A 172 6.48 4.19 -11.97
C ALA A 172 5.61 5.20 -12.74
N LEU A 173 5.84 5.38 -14.05
CA LEU A 173 5.00 6.25 -14.90
C LEU A 173 3.56 5.74 -14.99
N ARG A 174 3.34 4.42 -15.11
CA ARG A 174 1.99 3.85 -15.13
C ARG A 174 1.26 4.06 -13.80
N GLN A 175 1.96 3.89 -12.68
CA GLN A 175 1.39 4.20 -11.36
C GLN A 175 0.99 5.67 -11.26
N ALA A 176 1.81 6.59 -11.74
CA ALA A 176 1.48 8.01 -11.77
C ALA A 176 0.22 8.31 -12.59
N VAL A 177 0.10 7.73 -13.80
CA VAL A 177 -1.09 7.88 -14.66
C VAL A 177 -2.35 7.43 -13.94
N VAL A 178 -2.32 6.25 -13.29
CA VAL A 178 -3.49 5.72 -12.55
C VAL A 178 -3.97 6.70 -11.48
N VAL A 179 -3.05 7.35 -10.76
CA VAL A 179 -3.40 8.34 -9.74
C VAL A 179 -3.93 9.63 -10.38
N PHE A 180 -3.28 10.14 -11.43
CA PHE A 180 -3.74 11.33 -12.15
C PHE A 180 -5.15 11.16 -12.71
N GLU A 181 -5.46 10.01 -13.32
CA GLU A 181 -6.81 9.71 -13.83
C GLU A 181 -7.86 9.73 -12.71
N LYS A 182 -7.54 9.19 -11.54
CA LYS A 182 -8.45 9.16 -10.38
C LYS A 182 -8.62 10.52 -9.70
N LEU A 183 -7.66 11.44 -9.83
CA LEU A 183 -7.77 12.78 -9.25
C LEU A 183 -8.93 13.57 -9.85
N PHE A 184 -9.33 13.30 -11.09
CA PHE A 184 -10.49 13.93 -11.72
C PHE A 184 -11.83 13.64 -11.01
N ASP A 185 -11.90 12.61 -10.16
CA ASP A 185 -13.07 12.30 -9.34
C ASP A 185 -13.16 13.14 -8.05
N TYR A 186 -12.24 14.08 -7.83
CA TYR A 186 -12.16 14.88 -6.61
C TYR A 186 -12.31 16.38 -6.86
N PRO A 187 -12.79 17.14 -5.86
CA PRO A 187 -12.74 18.60 -5.90
C PRO A 187 -11.29 19.08 -6.07
N MET A 188 -11.09 19.95 -7.06
CA MET A 188 -9.81 20.59 -7.36
C MET A 188 -10.07 22.04 -7.74
N THR A 189 -9.10 22.89 -7.43
CA THR A 189 -9.02 24.24 -8.00
C THR A 189 -8.67 24.19 -9.49
N ASP A 190 -8.94 25.27 -10.21
CA ASP A 190 -8.57 25.36 -11.64
C ASP A 190 -7.06 25.18 -11.83
N ASP A 191 -6.24 25.72 -10.93
CA ASP A 191 -4.78 25.57 -10.98
C ASP A 191 -4.33 24.11 -10.78
N GLU A 192 -4.94 23.39 -9.83
CA GLU A 192 -4.68 21.97 -9.61
C GLU A 192 -5.11 21.14 -10.82
N LEU A 193 -6.28 21.42 -11.40
CA LEU A 193 -6.76 20.73 -12.59
C LEU A 193 -5.82 20.94 -13.78
N GLN A 194 -5.38 22.18 -14.02
CA GLN A 194 -4.42 22.49 -15.09
C GLN A 194 -3.06 21.83 -14.83
N ARG A 195 -2.64 21.75 -13.56
CA ARG A 195 -1.42 21.07 -13.15
C ARG A 195 -1.50 19.57 -13.40
N VAL A 196 -2.57 18.90 -12.98
CA VAL A 196 -2.85 17.48 -13.24
C VAL A 196 -2.82 17.21 -14.75
N LYS A 197 -3.52 18.02 -15.54
CA LYS A 197 -3.56 17.87 -17.00
C LYS A 197 -2.16 17.90 -17.62
N ARG A 198 -1.36 18.93 -17.30
CA ARG A 198 0.01 19.05 -17.85
C ARG A 198 0.91 17.88 -17.43
N GLN A 199 0.84 17.46 -16.16
CA GLN A 199 1.65 16.35 -15.66
C GLN A 199 1.24 15.01 -16.28
N LEU A 200 -0.07 14.77 -16.45
CA LEU A 200 -0.59 13.58 -17.11
C LEU A 200 -0.16 13.52 -18.58
N GLU A 201 -0.30 14.62 -19.33
CA GLU A 201 0.16 14.72 -20.73
C GLU A 201 1.65 14.38 -20.85
N GLY A 202 2.50 15.03 -20.04
CA GLY A 202 3.94 14.76 -20.03
C GLY A 202 4.31 13.33 -19.63
N THR A 203 3.57 12.73 -18.68
CA THR A 203 3.77 11.34 -18.25
C THR A 203 3.41 10.35 -19.36
N LEU A 204 2.29 10.58 -20.06
CA LEU A 204 1.86 9.77 -21.19
C LEU A 204 2.85 9.86 -22.36
N ASP A 205 3.38 11.05 -22.64
CA ASP A 205 4.40 11.25 -23.66
C ASP A 205 5.70 10.54 -23.33
N ALA A 206 6.14 10.58 -22.07
CA ALA A 206 7.30 9.81 -21.60
C ALA A 206 7.10 8.29 -21.79
N ILE A 207 5.90 7.76 -21.50
CA ILE A 207 5.57 6.36 -21.75
C ILE A 207 5.61 6.03 -23.26
N ARG A 208 5.05 6.89 -24.12
CA ARG A 208 5.07 6.70 -25.58
C ARG A 208 6.50 6.68 -26.12
N ALA A 209 7.32 7.65 -25.71
CA ALA A 209 8.73 7.70 -26.09
C ALA A 209 9.47 6.44 -25.64
N ALA A 210 9.31 6.02 -24.38
CA ALA A 210 9.95 4.81 -23.87
C ALA A 210 9.54 3.54 -24.62
N LYS A 211 8.30 3.42 -25.09
CA LYS A 211 7.84 2.29 -25.91
C LYS A 211 8.49 2.26 -27.29
N THR A 212 8.80 3.41 -27.87
CA THR A 212 9.54 3.48 -29.15
C THR A 212 11.03 3.13 -29.00
N MET A 213 11.51 3.01 -27.76
CA MET A 213 12.91 2.74 -27.44
C MET A 213 13.21 1.26 -27.10
N GLY A 214 12.32 0.30 -27.37
CA GLY A 214 12.58 -1.10 -27.00
C GLY A 214 12.32 -2.14 -28.08
N PRO A 215 12.96 -3.32 -27.97
CA PRO A 215 14.37 -3.55 -27.61
C PRO A 215 15.35 -3.07 -28.69
#